data_AF-A0A963K487-F1
#
_entry.id   AF-A0A963K487-F1
#
_cell.length_a   1.000
_cell.length_b   1.000
_cell.length_c   1.000
_cell.angle_alpha   90.00
_cell.angle_beta   90.00
_cell.angle_gamma   90.00
#
_symmetry.space_group_name_H-M   'P 1'
#
loop_
_entity.id
_entity.type
_entity.pdbx_description
1 polymer ?
#
loop_
_entity_poly.entity_id
_entity_poly.type
_entity_poly.pdbx_seq_one_letter_code
_entity_poly.pdbx_strand_id
1 'polypeptide(L)'
;LRADVLDAIEALLDDLVRLGLVDDRAFAETRARRLVEKGRPARRIVQELAAKGVDRNVAMGVLEGLGEETPDLDLAAALAFARRRRLGPWAVPGGRERTPEQALAAFARAGFPYAVARQVLEAASLDELEAEVRDA
;
A
#
# COMPACT_ATOMS: atom_id res chain seq x y z
N LEU A 1 1.27 -40.19 -15.64
CA LEU A 1 2.43 -39.32 -15.95
C LEU A 1 2.15 -37.85 -15.66
N ARG A 2 1.26 -37.13 -16.37
CA ARG A 2 0.96 -35.73 -16.01
C ARG A 2 0.15 -35.61 -14.71
N ALA A 3 -0.80 -36.53 -14.48
CA ALA A 3 -1.61 -36.55 -13.25
C ALA A 3 -0.73 -36.84 -12.01
N ASP A 4 0.07 -37.90 -12.05
CA ASP A 4 0.93 -38.31 -10.92
C ASP A 4 1.90 -37.21 -10.45
N VAL A 5 2.38 -36.35 -11.36
CA VAL A 5 3.23 -35.21 -11.01
C VAL A 5 2.43 -34.08 -10.34
N LEU A 6 1.19 -33.82 -10.79
CA LEU A 6 0.32 -32.82 -10.17
C LEU A 6 -0.06 -33.25 -8.75
N ASP A 7 -0.42 -34.53 -8.57
CA ASP A 7 -0.76 -35.09 -7.26
C ASP A 7 0.43 -35.00 -6.28
N ALA A 8 1.65 -35.24 -6.78
CA ALA A 8 2.87 -35.09 -5.97
C ALA A 8 3.15 -33.62 -5.59
N ILE A 9 2.84 -32.67 -6.47
CA ILE A 9 2.95 -31.24 -6.18
C ILE A 9 1.93 -30.83 -5.10
N GLU A 10 0.67 -31.28 -5.22
CA GLU A 10 -0.37 -30.99 -4.23
C GLU A 10 0.00 -31.54 -2.85
N ALA A 11 0.44 -32.81 -2.76
CA ALA A 11 0.87 -33.41 -1.51
C ALA A 11 2.05 -32.65 -0.86
N LEU A 12 3.02 -32.21 -1.68
CA LEU A 12 4.14 -31.40 -1.19
C LEU A 12 3.67 -30.03 -0.69
N LEU A 13 2.76 -29.36 -1.41
CA LEU A 13 2.21 -28.07 -0.99
C LEU A 13 1.46 -28.20 0.34
N ASP A 14 0.66 -29.24 0.52
CA ASP A 14 -0.04 -29.53 1.76
C ASP A 14 0.94 -29.69 2.94
N ASP A 15 2.04 -30.42 2.73
CA ASP A 15 3.10 -30.55 3.74
C ASP A 15 3.78 -29.22 4.06
N LEU A 16 4.08 -28.40 3.04
CA LEU A 16 4.68 -27.09 3.25
C LEU A 16 3.75 -26.14 4.03
N VAL A 17 2.45 -26.15 3.73
CA VAL A 17 1.44 -25.37 4.46
C VAL A 17 1.29 -25.89 5.89
N ARG A 18 1.20 -27.21 6.07
CA ARG A 18 1.08 -27.86 7.40
C ARG A 18 2.29 -27.56 8.29
N LEU A 19 3.48 -27.47 7.70
CA LEU A 19 4.72 -27.11 8.41
C LEU A 19 4.87 -25.59 8.62
N GLY A 20 3.95 -24.77 8.10
CA GLY A 20 4.00 -23.30 8.18
C GLY A 20 5.10 -22.67 7.32
N LEU A 21 5.66 -23.42 6.37
CA LEU A 21 6.68 -22.93 5.44
C LEU A 21 6.05 -22.11 4.30
N VAL A 22 4.78 -22.39 3.98
CA VAL A 22 3.94 -21.61 3.06
C VAL A 22 2.77 -21.04 3.87
N ASP A 23 2.70 -19.72 3.94
CA ASP A 23 1.63 -18.98 4.61
C ASP A 23 1.33 -17.70 3.82
N ASP A 24 0.23 -17.72 3.08
CA ASP A 24 -0.23 -16.61 2.25
C ASP A 24 -0.58 -15.38 3.08
N ARG A 25 -1.09 -15.56 4.31
CA ARG A 25 -1.46 -14.45 5.19
C ARG A 25 -0.21 -13.77 5.71
N ALA A 26 0.74 -14.52 6.26
CA ALA A 26 2.01 -13.96 6.75
C ALA A 26 2.80 -13.26 5.63
N PHE A 27 2.79 -13.84 4.42
CA PHE A 27 3.35 -13.21 3.23
C PHE A 27 2.63 -11.89 2.90
N ALA A 28 1.30 -11.90 2.86
CA ALA A 28 0.48 -10.74 2.51
C ALA A 28 0.66 -9.60 3.53
N GLU A 29 0.69 -9.88 4.83
CA GLU A 29 0.91 -8.88 5.89
C GLU A 29 2.27 -8.19 5.73
N THR A 30 3.34 -8.97 5.61
CA THR A 30 4.70 -8.44 5.44
C THR A 30 4.80 -7.60 4.17
N ARG A 31 4.17 -8.07 3.07
CA ARG A 31 4.19 -7.37 1.79
C ARG A 31 3.36 -6.09 1.83
N ALA A 32 2.18 -6.11 2.46
CA ALA A 32 1.28 -4.98 2.58
C ALA A 32 1.92 -3.83 3.38
N ARG A 33 2.47 -4.11 4.57
CA ARG A 33 3.20 -3.10 5.38
C ARG A 33 4.28 -2.39 4.57
N ARG A 34 5.12 -3.18 3.87
CA ARG A 34 6.18 -2.64 3.01
C ARG A 34 5.64 -1.79 1.85
N LEU A 35 4.45 -2.08 1.34
CA LEU A 35 3.84 -1.30 0.27
C LEU A 35 3.23 0.01 0.78
N VAL A 36 2.62 0.00 1.97
CA VAL A 36 2.15 1.21 2.68
C VAL A 36 3.31 2.16 2.92
N GLU A 37 4.42 1.67 3.49
CA GLU A 37 5.67 2.44 3.67
C GLU A 37 6.25 2.96 2.33
N LYS A 38 5.97 2.23 1.23
CA LYS A 38 6.33 2.67 -0.12
C LYS A 38 5.40 3.72 -0.71
N GLY A 39 4.38 4.14 0.02
CA GLY A 39 3.35 5.05 -0.44
C GLY A 39 2.51 4.42 -1.54
N ARG A 40 1.92 3.26 -1.25
CA ARG A 40 0.94 2.60 -2.12
C ARG A 40 -0.42 2.61 -1.41
N PRO A 41 -1.48 3.06 -2.08
CA PRO A 41 -2.82 3.00 -1.51
C PRO A 41 -3.32 1.55 -1.45
N ALA A 42 -4.24 1.28 -0.53
CA ALA A 42 -4.86 -0.01 -0.25
C ALA A 42 -5.29 -0.73 -1.54
N ARG A 43 -5.96 -0.02 -2.46
CA ARG A 43 -6.40 -0.59 -3.75
C ARG A 43 -5.23 -1.15 -4.58
N ARG A 44 -4.09 -0.46 -4.61
CA ARG A 44 -2.89 -0.94 -5.32
C ARG A 44 -2.27 -2.13 -4.62
N ILE A 45 -2.31 -2.15 -3.29
CA ILE A 45 -1.81 -3.27 -2.48
C ILE A 45 -2.62 -4.55 -2.80
N VAL A 46 -3.96 -4.47 -2.80
CA VAL A 46 -4.81 -5.62 -3.19
C VAL A 46 -4.45 -6.12 -4.59
N GLN A 47 -4.26 -5.21 -5.56
CA GLN A 47 -3.90 -5.59 -6.92
C GLN A 47 -2.51 -6.27 -6.99
N GLU A 48 -1.51 -5.75 -6.28
CA GLU A 48 -0.18 -6.35 -6.24
C GLU A 48 -0.18 -7.72 -5.56
N LEU A 49 -0.97 -7.90 -4.51
CA LEU A 49 -1.12 -9.19 -3.82
C LEU A 49 -1.86 -10.21 -4.69
N ALA A 50 -2.96 -9.82 -5.33
CA ALA A 50 -3.69 -10.68 -6.25
C ALA A 50 -2.81 -11.12 -7.45
N ALA A 51 -1.96 -10.24 -7.98
CA ALA A 51 -1.01 -10.59 -9.03
C ALA A 51 0.07 -11.59 -8.58
N LYS A 52 0.22 -11.82 -7.26
CA LYS A 52 1.09 -12.84 -6.67
C LYS A 52 0.36 -14.14 -6.32
N GLY A 53 -0.94 -14.23 -6.63
CA GLY A 53 -1.75 -15.41 -6.33
C GLY A 53 -2.40 -15.38 -4.94
N VAL A 54 -2.20 -14.32 -4.15
CA VAL A 54 -2.87 -14.19 -2.85
C VAL A 54 -4.37 -13.99 -3.06
N ASP A 55 -5.18 -14.78 -2.37
CA ASP A 55 -6.62 -14.65 -2.41
C ASP A 55 -7.07 -13.23 -2.02
N ARG A 56 -8.11 -12.72 -2.69
CA ARG A 56 -8.59 -11.36 -2.46
C ARG A 56 -9.08 -11.16 -1.03
N ASN A 57 -9.74 -12.14 -0.42
CA ASN A 57 -10.24 -12.03 0.95
C ASN A 57 -9.09 -11.99 1.95
N VAL A 58 -8.02 -12.76 1.72
CA VAL A 58 -6.79 -12.67 2.52
C VAL A 58 -6.19 -11.27 2.40
N ALA A 59 -6.05 -10.73 1.20
CA ALA A 59 -5.52 -9.39 0.99
C ALA A 59 -6.37 -8.29 1.65
N MET A 60 -7.71 -8.40 1.58
CA MET A 60 -8.63 -7.46 2.23
C MET A 60 -8.55 -7.56 3.76
N GLY A 61 -8.58 -8.77 4.34
CA GLY A 61 -8.47 -8.95 5.78
C GLY A 61 -7.13 -8.47 6.36
N VAL A 62 -6.05 -8.57 5.58
CA VAL A 62 -4.75 -7.98 5.95
C VAL A 62 -4.81 -6.45 5.97
N LEU A 63 -5.46 -5.83 5.00
CA LEU A 63 -5.60 -4.36 4.97
C LEU A 63 -6.54 -3.85 6.04
N GLU A 64 -7.60 -4.57 6.37
CA GLU A 64 -8.47 -4.27 7.52
C GLU A 64 -7.67 -4.28 8.82
N GLY A 65 -6.89 -5.34 9.08
CA GLY A 65 -6.03 -5.39 10.26
C GLY A 65 -4.99 -4.27 10.32
N LEU A 66 -4.40 -3.87 9.18
CA LEU A 66 -3.51 -2.71 9.14
C LEU A 66 -4.25 -1.38 9.38
N GLY A 67 -5.52 -1.27 8.97
CA GLY A 67 -6.36 -0.10 9.22
C GLY A 67 -6.75 0.06 10.70
N GLU A 68 -6.77 -1.03 11.47
CA GLU A 68 -6.94 -0.97 12.93
C GLU A 68 -5.71 -0.38 13.64
N GLU A 69 -4.50 -0.63 13.10
CA GLU A 69 -3.24 -0.11 13.65
C GLU A 69 -2.93 1.33 13.16
N THR A 70 -3.33 1.65 11.93
CA THR A 70 -3.06 2.94 11.28
C THR A 70 -4.36 3.55 10.77
N PRO A 71 -4.88 4.56 11.49
CA PRO A 71 -6.03 5.31 11.03
C PRO A 71 -5.76 5.97 9.67
N ASP A 72 -6.71 5.81 8.75
CA ASP A 72 -6.60 6.18 7.33
C ASP A 72 -5.29 5.74 6.65
N LEU A 73 -5.20 4.44 6.36
CA LEU A 73 -4.08 3.82 5.65
C LEU A 73 -3.74 4.48 4.30
N ASP A 74 -4.76 5.00 3.59
CA ASP A 74 -4.56 5.64 2.29
C ASP A 74 -3.95 7.03 2.45
N LEU A 75 -4.33 7.79 3.49
CA LEU A 75 -3.69 9.05 3.85
C LEU A 75 -2.24 8.83 4.28
N ALA A 76 -1.97 7.87 5.16
CA ALA A 76 -0.60 7.53 5.58
C ALA A 76 0.29 7.18 4.37
N ALA A 77 -0.22 6.36 3.45
CA ALA A 77 0.48 6.03 2.20
C ALA A 77 0.66 7.27 1.29
N ALA A 78 -0.32 8.17 1.22
CA ALA A 78 -0.26 9.39 0.42
C ALA A 78 0.82 10.34 0.93
N LEU A 79 0.96 10.48 2.25
CA LEU A 79 2.02 11.28 2.88
C LEU A 79 3.41 10.69 2.62
N ALA A 80 3.57 9.38 2.78
CA ALA A 80 4.81 8.69 2.45
C ALA A 80 5.19 8.87 0.96
N PHE A 81 4.19 8.83 0.07
CA PHE A 81 4.38 9.10 -1.35
C PHE A 81 4.80 10.55 -1.62
N ALA A 82 4.10 11.53 -1.05
CA ALA A 82 4.38 12.96 -1.19
C ALA A 82 5.79 13.30 -0.72
N ARG A 83 6.16 12.86 0.49
CA ARG A 83 7.48 13.05 1.09
C ARG A 83 8.59 12.51 0.19
N ARG A 84 8.45 11.26 -0.29
CA ARG A 84 9.45 10.66 -1.19
C ARG A 84 9.58 11.41 -2.52
N ARG A 85 8.47 11.95 -3.03
CA ARG A 85 8.41 12.65 -4.31
C ARG A 85 8.65 14.16 -4.20
N ARG A 86 8.83 14.69 -2.98
CA ARG A 86 8.97 16.13 -2.68
C ARG A 86 7.80 16.93 -3.26
N LEU A 87 6.58 16.47 -3.00
CA LEU A 87 5.33 17.12 -3.42
C LEU A 87 4.68 17.83 -2.24
N GLY A 88 3.83 18.83 -2.52
CA GLY A 88 3.09 19.55 -1.48
C GLY A 88 4.04 20.19 -0.46
N PRO A 89 3.79 20.01 0.86
CA PRO A 89 4.63 20.58 1.92
C PRO A 89 6.11 20.17 1.89
N TRP A 90 6.46 19.09 1.18
CA TRP A 90 7.85 18.62 1.02
C TRP A 90 8.54 19.16 -0.24
N ALA A 91 7.90 20.07 -0.99
CA ALA A 91 8.54 20.74 -2.11
C ALA A 91 9.77 21.51 -1.64
N VAL A 92 10.83 21.53 -2.47
CA VAL A 92 12.08 22.20 -2.13
C VAL A 92 12.06 23.60 -2.75
N PRO A 93 12.17 24.67 -1.94
CA PRO A 93 12.23 26.03 -2.45
C PRO A 93 13.39 26.20 -3.44
N GLY A 94 13.09 26.74 -4.63
CA GLY A 94 14.09 26.96 -5.69
C GLY A 94 14.50 25.71 -6.48
N GLY A 95 13.88 24.56 -6.21
CA GLY A 95 13.99 23.36 -7.06
C GLY A 95 13.07 23.43 -8.28
N ARG A 96 13.08 22.37 -9.11
CA ARG A 96 12.02 22.17 -10.13
C ARG A 96 10.72 21.77 -9.42
N GLU A 97 10.01 22.76 -8.90
CA GLU A 97 8.70 22.55 -8.30
C GLU A 97 7.72 22.05 -9.36
N ARG A 98 6.92 21.06 -8.96
CA ARG A 98 5.82 20.60 -9.81
C ARG A 98 4.66 21.57 -9.64
N THR A 99 4.01 21.90 -10.75
CA THR A 99 2.74 22.62 -10.66
C THR A 99 1.71 21.76 -9.90
N PRO A 100 0.68 22.37 -9.29
CA PRO A 100 -0.38 21.64 -8.60
C PRO A 100 -0.98 20.51 -9.48
N GLU A 101 -1.16 20.77 -10.78
CA GLU A 101 -1.70 19.79 -11.74
C GLU A 101 -0.72 18.62 -11.96
N GLN A 102 0.58 18.90 -12.03
CA GLN A 102 1.61 17.88 -12.17
C GLN A 102 1.73 17.01 -10.91
N ALA A 103 1.56 17.61 -9.73
CA ALA A 103 1.54 16.90 -8.46
C ALA A 103 0.30 16.00 -8.36
N LEU A 104 -0.88 16.54 -8.66
CA LEU A 104 -2.13 15.78 -8.69
C LEU A 104 -2.08 14.62 -9.71
N ALA A 105 -1.54 14.85 -10.91
CA ALA A 105 -1.33 13.80 -11.90
C ALA A 105 -0.36 12.71 -11.43
N ALA A 106 0.59 13.04 -10.55
CA ALA A 106 1.47 12.03 -9.95
C ALA A 106 0.72 11.11 -8.98
N PHE A 107 -0.15 11.68 -8.13
CA PHE A 107 -1.04 10.91 -7.25
C PHE A 107 -2.01 10.02 -8.02
N ALA A 108 -2.66 10.57 -9.05
CA ALA A 108 -3.60 9.82 -9.88
C ALA A 108 -2.93 8.60 -10.54
N ARG A 109 -1.72 8.75 -11.09
CA ARG A 109 -0.95 7.63 -11.67
C ARG A 109 -0.52 6.61 -10.62
N ALA A 110 -0.16 7.08 -9.42
CA ALA A 110 0.12 6.20 -8.29
C ALA A 110 -1.14 5.43 -7.82
N GLY A 111 -2.33 5.96 -8.11
CA GLY A 111 -3.61 5.30 -7.89
C GLY A 111 -4.33 5.75 -6.63
N PHE A 112 -3.98 6.92 -6.09
CA PHE A 112 -4.65 7.52 -4.94
C PHE A 112 -6.01 8.14 -5.33
N PRO A 113 -7.00 8.12 -4.42
CA PRO A 113 -8.22 8.88 -4.59
C PRO A 113 -7.94 10.38 -4.70
N TYR A 114 -8.77 11.10 -5.46
CA TYR A 114 -8.64 12.55 -5.64
C TYR A 114 -8.72 13.31 -4.30
N ALA A 115 -9.66 12.94 -3.43
CA ALA A 115 -9.85 13.57 -2.12
C ALA A 115 -8.58 13.53 -1.26
N VAL A 116 -7.98 12.33 -1.13
CA VAL A 116 -6.72 12.12 -0.39
C VAL A 116 -5.57 12.91 -1.01
N ALA A 117 -5.43 12.88 -2.34
CA ALA A 117 -4.38 13.63 -3.02
C ALA A 117 -4.51 15.14 -2.79
N ARG A 118 -5.74 15.66 -2.82
CA ARG A 118 -6.03 17.07 -2.59
C ARG A 118 -5.72 17.47 -1.16
N GLN A 119 -6.17 16.69 -0.18
CA GLN A 119 -5.88 16.91 1.25
C GLN A 119 -4.36 17.04 1.50
N VAL A 120 -3.56 16.12 0.95
CA VAL A 120 -2.11 16.16 1.12
C VAL A 120 -1.43 17.35 0.41
N LEU A 121 -1.96 17.78 -0.75
CA LEU A 121 -1.38 18.88 -1.52
C LEU A 121 -1.78 20.26 -1.03
N GLU A 122 -2.97 20.40 -0.45
CA GLU A 122 -3.53 21.67 0.05
C GLU A 122 -3.16 21.95 1.51
N ALA A 123 -2.58 20.99 2.24
CA ALA A 123 -2.16 21.20 3.62
C ALA A 123 -1.15 22.34 3.74
N ALA A 124 -1.39 23.26 4.68
CA ALA A 124 -0.60 24.48 4.81
C ALA A 124 0.74 24.21 5.49
N SER A 125 0.83 23.14 6.29
CA SER A 125 2.08 22.74 6.93
C SER A 125 2.20 21.22 7.11
N LEU A 126 3.44 20.79 7.31
CA LEU A 126 3.79 19.42 7.71
C LEU A 126 3.19 19.04 9.07
N ASP A 127 3.12 20.01 9.98
CA ASP A 127 2.61 19.81 11.35
C ASP A 127 1.09 19.56 11.36
N GLU A 128 0.32 20.19 10.45
CA GLU A 128 -1.12 19.93 10.28
C GLU A 128 -1.38 18.49 9.79
N LEU A 129 -0.58 17.99 8.85
CA LEU A 129 -0.73 16.63 8.33
C LEU A 129 -0.34 15.56 9.35
N GLU A 130 0.67 15.82 10.19
CA GLU A 130 1.10 14.88 11.24
C GLU A 130 0.11 14.84 12.42
N ALA A 131 -0.65 15.92 12.66
CA ALA A 131 -1.75 15.94 13.63
C ALA A 131 -2.97 15.15 13.12
N GLU A 132 -3.37 15.34 11.86
CA GLU A 132 -4.53 14.64 11.29
C GLU A 132 -4.37 13.10 11.25
N VAL A 133 -3.16 12.60 11.04
CA VAL A 133 -2.89 11.14 11.06
C VAL A 133 -2.88 10.56 12.48
N ARG A 134 -2.56 11.38 13.49
CA ARG A 134 -2.53 10.94 14.89
C ARG A 134 -3.92 10.93 15.51
N ASP A 135 -4.79 11.83 15.04
CA ASP A 135 -6.12 12.06 15.60
C ASP A 135 -7.27 11.42 14.78
N ALA A 136 -6.96 10.85 13.61
CA ALA A 136 -7.87 9.97 12.86
C ALA A 136 -8.01 8.60 13.52
#